data_AF-A0AAY4AQ09-F1
#
_entry.id   AF-A0AAY4AQ09-F1
#
_cell.length_a   1.000
_cell.length_b   1.000
_cell.length_c   1.000
_cell.angle_alpha   90.00
_cell.angle_beta   90.00
_cell.angle_gamma   90.00
#
_symmetry.space_group_name_H-M   'P 1'
#
loop_
_entity.id
_entity.type
_entity.pdbx_description
1 polymer ?
#
loop_
_entity_poly.entity_id
_entity_poly.type
_entity_poly.pdbx_seq_one_letter_code
_entity_poly.pdbx_strand_id
1 'polypeptide(L)'
;MPKRGLDLSDCEVFRFYRLVGIKNLVEPVSLIVPRKSDGFQDDLFPPTAANEAAMSAAEWIQGHTRGTHTHTHTHTQYLNNSGSPGPPTMNTIFLFTLF
;
A
#
# COMPACT_ATOMS: atom_id res chain seq x y z
N MET A 1 0.76 -3.08 -5.35
CA MET A 1 -0.17 -2.26 -4.53
C MET A 1 0.63 -1.63 -3.39
N PRO A 2 0.60 -0.30 -3.19
CA PRO A 2 1.24 0.33 -2.02
C PRO A 2 0.68 -0.18 -0.69
N LYS A 3 1.48 -0.15 0.38
CA LYS A 3 1.10 -0.67 1.71
C LYS A 3 -0.21 -0.05 2.25
N ARG A 4 -0.45 1.22 1.93
CA ARG A 4 -1.67 1.98 2.27
C ARG A 4 -2.96 1.45 1.63
N GLY A 5 -2.87 0.66 0.55
CA GLY A 5 -4.02 0.09 -0.14
C GLY A 5 -4.39 -1.34 0.29
N LEU A 6 -3.75 -1.85 1.34
CA LEU A 6 -3.98 -3.20 1.87
C LEU A 6 -5.05 -3.20 2.96
N ASP A 7 -5.72 -4.34 3.10
CA ASP A 7 -6.65 -4.59 4.19
C ASP A 7 -5.89 -4.93 5.48
N LEU A 8 -5.89 -3.95 6.36
CA LEU A 8 -5.17 -4.00 7.59
C LEU A 8 -5.84 -4.91 8.64
N SER A 9 -7.18 -5.00 8.63
CA SER A 9 -7.97 -5.87 9.51
C SER A 9 -7.69 -7.35 9.23
N ASP A 10 -7.59 -7.71 7.96
CA ASP A 10 -7.35 -9.09 7.53
C ASP A 10 -5.88 -9.49 7.61
N CYS A 11 -5.00 -8.66 8.17
CA CYS A 11 -3.56 -8.88 8.16
C CYS A 11 -3.02 -9.10 6.73
N GLU A 12 -3.58 -8.41 5.74
CA GLU A 12 -3.10 -8.43 4.37
C GLU A 12 -1.75 -7.71 4.30
N VAL A 13 -0.70 -8.46 4.00
CA VAL A 13 0.66 -7.93 3.93
C VAL A 13 1.06 -7.53 2.51
N PHE A 14 0.37 -8.09 1.50
CA PHE A 14 0.63 -7.83 0.10
C PHE A 14 -0.58 -8.14 -0.80
N ARG A 15 -0.69 -7.46 -1.94
CA ARG A 15 -1.68 -7.77 -3.00
C ARG A 15 -1.04 -7.76 -4.38
N PHE A 16 -1.07 -8.90 -5.07
CA PHE A 16 -0.71 -9.02 -6.47
C PHE A 16 -1.93 -8.82 -7.37
N TYR A 17 -1.68 -8.50 -8.64
CA TYR A 17 -2.69 -8.48 -9.68
C TYR A 17 -2.32 -9.51 -10.75
N ARG A 18 -3.11 -10.58 -10.83
CA ARG A 18 -2.93 -11.64 -11.81
C ARG A 18 -3.71 -11.30 -13.07
N LEU A 19 -3.03 -11.21 -14.20
CA LEU A 19 -3.69 -11.15 -15.50
C LEU A 19 -4.21 -12.54 -15.90
N VAL A 20 -5.51 -12.65 -16.10
CA VAL A 20 -6.18 -13.85 -16.62
C VAL A 20 -6.44 -13.64 -18.11
N GLY A 21 -5.44 -13.97 -18.93
CA GLY A 21 -5.42 -13.66 -20.37
C GLY A 21 -6.62 -14.22 -21.14
N ILE A 22 -7.13 -15.40 -20.78
CA ILE A 22 -8.28 -16.03 -21.44
C ILE A 22 -9.57 -15.22 -21.24
N LYS A 23 -9.68 -14.49 -20.12
CA LYS A 23 -10.88 -13.73 -19.75
C LYS A 23 -10.71 -12.22 -19.93
N ASN A 24 -9.55 -11.75 -20.41
CA ASN A 24 -9.17 -10.32 -20.43
C ASN A 24 -9.45 -9.63 -19.08
N LEU A 25 -9.22 -10.34 -17.99
CA LEU A 25 -9.55 -9.91 -16.63
C LEU A 25 -8.28 -9.81 -15.79
N VAL A 26 -8.23 -8.84 -14.89
CA VAL A 26 -7.20 -8.75 -13.86
C VAL A 26 -7.84 -9.12 -12.52
N GLU A 27 -7.32 -10.16 -11.88
CA GLU A 27 -7.81 -10.64 -10.59
C GLU A 27 -6.82 -10.25 -9.47
N PRO A 28 -7.28 -9.58 -8.39
CA PRO A 28 -6.44 -9.34 -7.22
C PRO A 28 -6.19 -10.64 -6.45
N VAL A 29 -4.96 -10.83 -5.96
CA VAL A 29 -4.54 -11.97 -5.13
C VAL A 29 -3.88 -11.43 -3.87
N SER A 30 -4.55 -11.63 -2.73
CA SER A 30 -4.11 -11.16 -1.41
C SER A 30 -3.18 -12.18 -0.74
N LEU A 31 -2.10 -11.69 -0.12
CA LEU A 31 -1.30 -12.45 0.83
C LEU A 31 -1.66 -12.00 2.23
N ILE A 32 -2.21 -12.92 3.00
CA ILE A 32 -2.68 -12.71 4.36
C ILE A 32 -1.81 -13.52 5.32
N VAL A 33 -1.37 -12.88 6.41
CA VAL A 33 -0.72 -13.59 7.51
C VAL A 33 -1.80 -14.18 8.41
N PRO A 34 -1.82 -15.51 8.65
CA PRO A 34 -2.86 -16.13 9.46
C PRO A 34 -2.69 -15.76 10.94
N ARG A 35 -3.45 -14.78 11.42
CA ARG A 35 -3.51 -14.34 12.82
C ARG A 35 -4.96 -14.21 13.31
N LYS A 36 -5.15 -14.17 14.63
CA LYS A 36 -6.41 -13.69 15.22
C LYS A 36 -6.50 -12.18 15.01
N SER A 37 -7.43 -11.74 14.18
CA SER A 37 -7.59 -10.35 13.73
C SER A 37 -8.41 -9.48 14.69
N ASP A 38 -8.16 -9.56 16.00
CA ASP A 38 -8.88 -8.73 17.00
C ASP A 38 -8.43 -7.25 16.99
N GLY A 39 -7.53 -6.85 16.08
CA GLY A 39 -7.08 -5.47 15.93
C GLY A 39 -5.81 -5.31 15.08
N PHE A 40 -5.27 -4.08 15.06
CA PHE A 40 -3.99 -3.76 14.42
C PHE A 40 -2.85 -4.60 14.98
N GLN A 41 -2.14 -5.31 14.09
CA GLN A 41 -0.87 -5.98 14.35
C GLN A 41 0.30 -5.08 13.90
N ASP A 42 0.81 -4.23 14.78
CA ASP A 42 1.91 -3.29 14.48
C ASP A 42 3.18 -3.98 13.96
N ASP A 43 3.46 -5.19 14.42
CA ASP A 43 4.59 -6.02 13.98
C ASP A 43 4.55 -6.40 12.49
N LEU A 44 3.36 -6.45 11.86
CA LEU A 44 3.21 -6.76 10.44
C LEU A 44 3.39 -5.53 9.52
N PHE A 45 3.41 -4.32 10.07
CA PHE A 45 3.41 -3.07 9.32
C PHE A 45 4.55 -2.14 9.81
N PRO A 46 5.82 -2.52 9.61
CA PRO A 46 6.95 -1.65 9.92
C PRO A 46 6.88 -0.32 9.15
N PRO A 47 7.66 0.70 9.54
CA PRO A 47 7.73 1.95 8.78
C PRO A 47 8.01 1.69 7.31
N THR A 48 7.12 2.14 6.43
CA THR A 48 7.22 1.94 4.97
C THR A 48 7.50 3.25 4.27
N ALA A 49 7.95 3.22 3.02
CA ALA A 49 8.18 4.44 2.25
C ALA A 49 6.93 5.33 2.19
N ALA A 50 7.11 6.60 2.52
CA ALA A 50 6.09 7.63 2.42
C ALA A 50 5.84 8.01 0.94
N ASN A 51 4.78 8.75 0.69
CA ASN A 51 4.46 9.27 -0.65
C ASN A 51 5.24 10.55 -1.01
N GLU A 52 6.36 10.78 -0.34
CA GLU A 52 7.13 12.00 -0.44
C GLU A 52 8.52 11.65 -0.94
N ALA A 53 8.96 12.35 -1.98
CA ALA A 53 10.30 12.17 -2.50
C ALA A 53 11.33 12.56 -1.43
N ALA A 54 12.36 11.74 -1.24
CA ALA A 54 13.42 12.00 -0.27
C ALA A 54 14.18 13.30 -0.55
N MET A 55 14.24 13.71 -1.81
CA MET A 55 14.91 14.92 -2.27
C MET A 55 14.44 15.32 -3.67
N SER A 56 14.77 16.54 -4.06
CA SER A 56 14.56 17.01 -5.42
C SER A 56 15.56 16.39 -6.41
N ALA A 57 15.18 16.37 -7.69
CA ALA A 57 16.07 15.90 -8.76
C ALA A 57 17.37 16.73 -8.86
N ALA A 58 17.30 18.04 -8.62
CA ALA A 58 18.46 18.93 -8.68
C ALA A 58 19.50 18.59 -7.59
N GLU A 59 19.06 18.36 -6.34
CA GLU A 59 19.96 17.96 -5.25
C GLU A 59 20.63 16.61 -5.54
N TRP A 60 19.87 15.64 -6.09
CA TRP A 60 20.40 14.34 -6.46
C TRP A 60 21.46 14.42 -7.56
N ILE A 61 21.21 15.23 -8.62
CA ILE A 61 22.19 15.47 -9.70
C ILE A 61 23.48 16.12 -9.17
N GLN A 62 23.37 16.97 -8.15
CA GLN A 62 24.51 17.57 -7.46
C GLN A 62 25.28 16.58 -6.56
N GLY A 63 24.88 15.31 -6.52
CA GLY A 63 25.56 14.25 -5.77
C GLY A 63 25.10 14.11 -4.32
N HIS A 64 24.05 14.79 -3.90
CA HIS A 64 23.50 14.60 -2.55
C HIS A 64 22.78 13.25 -2.47
N THR A 65 22.87 12.60 -1.30
CA THR A 65 22.15 11.35 -1.01
C THR A 65 21.34 11.53 0.27
N ARG A 66 20.04 11.20 0.21
CA ARG A 66 19.13 11.19 1.37
C ARG A 66 18.40 9.85 1.44
N GLY A 67 18.10 9.40 2.66
CA GLY A 67 17.28 8.21 2.89
C GLY A 67 15.81 8.47 2.58
N THR A 68 15.07 7.43 2.19
CA THR A 68 13.64 7.50 1.90
C THR A 68 12.86 7.97 3.13
N HIS A 69 11.94 8.92 2.94
CA HIS A 69 10.98 9.28 4.00
C HIS A 69 10.12 8.06 4.32
N THR A 70 9.95 7.75 5.61
CA THR A 70 9.14 6.63 6.05
C THR A 70 7.89 7.11 6.77
N HIS A 71 6.81 6.36 6.62
CA HIS A 71 5.54 6.56 7.31
C HIS A 71 5.17 5.26 8.02
N THR A 72 4.82 5.37 9.30
CA THR A 72 4.38 4.25 10.13
C THR A 72 2.86 4.16 10.11
N HIS A 73 2.32 2.97 9.84
CA HIS A 73 0.88 2.74 9.99
C HIS A 73 0.53 2.79 11.48
N THR A 74 -0.50 3.57 11.84
CA THR A 74 -0.94 3.72 13.23
C THR A 74 -2.33 3.15 13.43
N HIS A 75 -2.65 2.76 14.66
CA HIS A 75 -3.98 2.24 15.03
C HIS A 75 -5.12 3.20 14.61
N THR A 76 -4.87 4.51 14.59
CA THR A 76 -5.85 5.50 14.14
C THR A 76 -6.21 5.36 12.65
N GLN A 77 -5.30 4.86 11.81
CA GLN A 77 -5.60 4.56 10.40
C GLN A 77 -6.50 3.34 10.23
N TYR A 78 -6.48 2.38 11.18
CA TYR A 78 -7.38 1.21 11.16
C TYR A 78 -8.84 1.61 11.29
N LEU A 79 -9.15 2.47 12.27
CA LEU A 79 -10.52 2.96 12.52
C LEU A 79 -11.07 3.80 11.36
N ASN A 80 -10.19 4.44 10.59
CA ASN A 80 -10.59 5.20 9.42
C ASN A 80 -10.83 4.32 8.18
N ASN A 81 -10.22 3.13 8.11
CA ASN A 81 -10.32 2.21 6.98
C ASN A 81 -11.44 1.15 7.14
N SER A 82 -12.08 1.05 8.32
CA SER A 82 -13.26 0.22 8.55
C SER A 82 -14.55 0.77 7.92
N GLY A 83 -14.48 1.93 7.27
CA GLY A 83 -15.53 2.39 6.36
C GLY A 83 -15.40 1.66 5.03
N SER A 84 -16.37 0.80 4.72
CA SER A 84 -16.46 -0.03 3.50
C SER A 84 -15.78 0.62 2.28
N PRO A 85 -14.80 -0.05 1.64
CA PRO A 85 -14.23 0.46 0.40
C PRO A 85 -15.31 0.35 -0.68
N GLY A 86 -15.94 1.48 -1.00
CA GLY A 86 -16.75 1.60 -2.21
C GLY A 86 -15.92 1.14 -3.42
N PRO A 87 -16.56 0.54 -4.45
CA PRO A 87 -15.84 0.01 -5.60
C PRO A 87 -14.90 1.09 -6.17
N PRO A 88 -13.62 0.78 -6.42
CA PRO A 88 -12.68 1.76 -6.91
C PRO A 88 -13.20 2.31 -8.24
N THR A 89 -13.61 3.57 -8.26
CA THR A 89 -13.97 4.25 -9.50
C THR A 89 -12.75 4.23 -10.42
N MET A 90 -12.98 3.97 -11.70
CA MET A 90 -11.97 3.71 -12.73
C MET A 90 -10.82 4.74 -12.77
N ASN A 91 -11.07 5.97 -12.31
CA ASN A 91 -10.08 7.04 -12.24
C ASN A 91 -8.99 6.85 -11.16
N THR A 92 -9.23 6.06 -10.12
CA THR A 92 -8.26 5.85 -9.03
C THR A 92 -7.21 4.80 -9.37
N ILE A 93 -7.53 3.85 -10.26
CA ILE A 93 -6.62 2.74 -10.64
C ILE A 93 -5.47 3.25 -11.53
N PHE A 94 -5.72 4.25 -12.38
CA PHE A 94 -4.70 4.76 -13.29
C PHE A 94 -3.62 5.59 -12.60
N LEU A 95 -3.90 6.23 -11.46
CA LEU A 95 -2.90 7.05 -10.77
C LEU A 95 -1.92 6.26 -9.88
N PHE A 96 -2.20 5.01 -9.53
CA PHE A 96 -1.33 4.20 -8.67
C PHE A 96 -0.47 3.17 -9.43
N THR A 97 -0.50 3.18 -10.76
CA THR A 97 0.25 2.23 -11.61
C THR A 97 1.51 2.85 -12.25
N LEU A 98 1.81 4.12 -12.00
CA LEU A 98 3.14 4.68 -12.28
C LEU A 98 3.69 5.30 -10.99
N PHE A 99 4.93 4.93 -10.68
CA PHE A 99 5.73 5.17 -9.46
C PHE A 99 5.55 4.15 -8.34
#